data_AF-A0A3B8RW71-F1
#
_entry.id   AF-A0A3B8RW71-F1
#
_cell.length_a   1.000
_cell.length_b   1.000
_cell.length_c   1.000
_cell.angle_alpha   90.00
_cell.angle_beta   90.00
_cell.angle_gamma   90.00
#
_symmetry.space_group_name_H-M   'P 1'
#
loop_
_entity.id
_entity.type
_entity.pdbx_description
1 polymer ?
#
loop_
_entity_poly.entity_id
_entity_poly.type
_entity_poly.pdbx_seq_one_letter_code
_entity_poly.pdbx_strand_id
1 'polypeptide(L)'
;MKQEKHQSTQEKIKKVEVRELAPEEFWGGSVTLGELSEEEFAQRIGEVANELSFTYSGYRVSGNYYFSRYPRRAFGPVAPVGKYQEALQKLAEKLGTVGNEEKKSEQPKFRVLLGLQEGYAEHKKRGVIERIGKGEITDIEKAKEIVRVEIDGLSEVGIDIDKFSSIEELRDVIEKTNLGKNHTLAEVQEALGEGFDLVSAEIYSAGSWGKYTEPAIIIEGDKSQLQKVYALAEKFRQARIAVEDLQDGQAHMVETKYCEDPDKE
;
A
#
# COMPACT_ATOMS: atom_id res chain seq x y z
N MET A 1 39.12 -37.59 -15.36
CA MET A 1 38.23 -36.45 -15.68
C MET A 1 36.80 -36.87 -15.41
N LYS A 2 36.21 -36.43 -14.29
CA LYS A 2 34.80 -36.64 -13.98
C LYS A 2 34.04 -35.39 -14.41
N GLN A 3 33.05 -35.56 -15.28
CA GLN A 3 32.05 -34.53 -15.59
C GLN A 3 31.15 -34.35 -14.37
N GLU A 4 31.18 -33.16 -13.77
CA GLU A 4 30.19 -32.75 -12.78
C GLU A 4 28.95 -32.24 -13.51
N LYS A 5 27.84 -32.98 -13.36
CA LYS A 5 26.51 -32.51 -13.74
C LYS A 5 26.07 -31.47 -12.72
N HIS A 6 25.99 -30.21 -13.12
CA HIS A 6 25.14 -29.23 -12.46
C HIS A 6 23.68 -29.65 -12.66
N GLN A 7 23.07 -30.23 -11.62
CA GLN A 7 21.62 -30.28 -11.49
C GLN A 7 21.17 -28.94 -10.92
N SER A 8 20.65 -28.09 -11.80
CA SER A 8 19.83 -26.94 -11.43
C SER A 8 18.59 -27.45 -10.72
N THR A 9 18.50 -27.20 -9.41
CA THR A 9 17.30 -27.39 -8.62
C THR A 9 16.34 -26.24 -8.96
N GLN A 10 15.47 -26.44 -9.95
CA GLN A 10 14.30 -25.58 -10.11
C GLN A 10 13.41 -25.80 -8.88
N GLU A 11 13.50 -24.91 -7.89
CA GLU A 11 12.51 -24.82 -6.82
C GLU A 11 11.14 -24.64 -7.50
N LYS A 12 10.27 -25.65 -7.35
CA LYS A 12 8.87 -25.52 -7.76
C LYS A 12 8.28 -24.38 -6.94
N ILE A 13 8.08 -23.22 -7.58
CA ILE A 13 7.41 -22.08 -6.97
C ILE A 13 6.05 -22.56 -6.48
N LYS A 14 5.85 -22.59 -5.16
CA LYS A 14 4.58 -22.98 -4.55
C LYS A 14 3.56 -21.91 -4.94
N LYS A 15 2.58 -22.29 -5.78
CA LYS A 15 1.47 -21.40 -6.12
C LYS A 15 0.69 -21.09 -4.84
N VAL A 16 0.44 -19.80 -4.61
CA VAL A 16 -0.31 -19.33 -3.45
C VAL A 16 -1.73 -19.00 -3.89
N GLU A 17 -2.71 -19.32 -3.03
CA GLU A 17 -4.11 -18.98 -3.29
C GLU A 17 -4.35 -17.52 -2.92
N VAL A 18 -4.41 -16.67 -3.94
CA VAL A 18 -4.77 -15.25 -3.84
C VAL A 18 -5.97 -14.98 -4.75
N ARG A 19 -6.72 -13.92 -4.44
CA ARG A 19 -7.77 -13.41 -5.33
C ARG A 19 -7.20 -12.26 -6.15
N GLU A 20 -6.99 -12.50 -7.45
CA GLU A 20 -6.65 -11.46 -8.41
C GLU A 20 -7.95 -10.81 -8.89
N LEU A 21 -8.08 -9.49 -8.70
CA LEU A 21 -9.24 -8.75 -9.22
C LEU A 21 -9.13 -8.57 -10.74
N ALA A 22 -10.27 -8.33 -11.39
CA ALA A 22 -10.31 -8.03 -12.81
C ALA A 22 -9.33 -6.88 -13.18
N PRO A 23 -8.43 -7.09 -14.17
CA PRO A 23 -7.44 -6.10 -14.52
C PRO A 23 -8.06 -4.90 -15.24
N GLU A 24 -7.44 -3.75 -15.03
CA GLU A 24 -7.76 -2.48 -15.65
C GLU A 24 -6.59 -2.05 -16.54
N GLU A 25 -6.84 -1.18 -17.54
CA GLU A 25 -5.77 -0.54 -18.30
C GLU A 25 -4.77 0.16 -17.36
N PHE A 26 -3.49 -0.20 -17.46
CA PHE A 26 -2.43 0.46 -16.72
C PHE A 26 -2.26 1.89 -17.21
N TRP A 27 -2.05 2.78 -16.24
CA TRP A 27 -1.53 4.11 -16.46
C TRP A 27 -0.65 4.49 -15.27
N GLY A 28 0.49 5.13 -15.54
CA GLY A 28 1.41 5.62 -14.55
C GLY A 28 1.91 7.00 -14.91
N GLY A 29 2.13 7.85 -13.91
CA GLY A 29 2.67 9.18 -14.07
C GLY A 29 3.57 9.58 -12.92
N SER A 30 4.48 10.52 -13.16
CA SER A 30 5.38 11.02 -12.13
C SER A 30 5.62 12.51 -12.20
N VAL A 31 5.92 13.09 -11.05
CA VAL A 31 6.34 14.48 -10.86
C VAL A 31 7.57 14.52 -9.96
N THR A 32 8.50 15.41 -10.29
CA THR A 32 9.67 15.68 -9.43
C THR A 32 9.29 16.69 -8.36
N LEU A 33 9.62 16.38 -7.10
CA LEU A 33 9.27 17.19 -5.92
C LEU A 33 10.29 18.30 -5.64
N GLY A 34 11.50 18.21 -6.18
CA GLY A 34 12.55 19.23 -5.97
C GLY A 34 12.95 19.32 -4.49
N GLU A 35 13.04 20.53 -3.96
CA GLU A 35 13.41 20.83 -2.57
C GLU A 35 12.20 21.00 -1.63
N LEU A 36 11.00 20.59 -2.07
CA LEU A 36 9.79 20.74 -1.25
C LEU A 36 9.89 19.95 0.05
N SER A 37 9.45 20.57 1.15
CA SER A 37 9.26 19.85 2.41
C SER A 37 8.11 18.83 2.30
N GLU A 38 8.05 17.88 3.23
CA GLU A 38 6.92 16.96 3.29
C GLU A 38 5.59 17.69 3.51
N GLU A 39 5.57 18.69 4.39
CA GLU A 39 4.39 19.49 4.69
C GLU A 39 3.93 20.27 3.45
N GLU A 40 4.86 20.88 2.73
CA GLU A 40 4.54 21.62 1.50
C GLU A 40 3.98 20.71 0.42
N PHE A 41 4.58 19.53 0.23
CA PHE A 41 4.06 18.54 -0.72
C PHE A 41 2.66 18.07 -0.31
N ALA A 42 2.46 17.74 0.97
CA ALA A 42 1.17 17.29 1.51
C ALA A 42 0.07 18.33 1.34
N GLN A 43 0.39 19.60 1.59
CA GLN A 43 -0.54 20.69 1.36
C GLN A 43 -0.92 20.79 -0.13
N ARG A 44 0.06 20.82 -1.03
CA ARG A 44 -0.19 21.02 -2.46
C ARG A 44 -0.96 19.87 -3.10
N ILE A 45 -0.61 18.63 -2.81
CA ILE A 45 -1.34 17.47 -3.34
C ILE A 45 -2.76 17.40 -2.76
N GLY A 46 -2.95 17.74 -1.49
CA GLY A 46 -4.26 17.83 -0.86
C GLY A 46 -5.15 18.90 -1.47
N GLU A 47 -4.60 20.09 -1.76
CA GLU A 47 -5.32 21.16 -2.48
C GLU A 47 -5.79 20.69 -3.86
N VAL A 48 -4.91 20.06 -4.64
CA VAL A 48 -5.27 19.57 -5.98
C VAL A 48 -6.29 18.42 -5.91
N ALA A 49 -6.12 17.49 -4.96
CA ALA A 49 -7.08 16.41 -4.73
C ALA A 49 -8.48 16.95 -4.47
N ASN A 50 -8.60 17.99 -3.64
CA ASN A 50 -9.87 18.65 -3.34
C ASN A 50 -10.42 19.42 -4.56
N GLU A 51 -9.58 20.18 -5.27
CA GLU A 51 -9.97 20.92 -6.48
C GLU A 51 -10.57 19.98 -7.54
N LEU A 52 -9.99 18.80 -7.73
CA LEU A 52 -10.43 17.83 -8.74
C LEU A 52 -11.45 16.82 -8.23
N SER A 53 -11.74 16.79 -6.92
CA SER A 53 -12.47 15.70 -6.27
C SER A 53 -11.89 14.32 -6.65
N PHE A 54 -10.57 14.21 -6.60
CA PHE A 54 -9.80 13.06 -7.07
C PHE A 54 -8.97 12.45 -5.94
N THR A 55 -8.76 11.13 -5.97
CA THR A 55 -7.86 10.46 -5.04
C THR A 55 -6.56 10.12 -5.75
N TYR A 56 -5.48 10.75 -5.30
CA TYR A 56 -4.13 10.38 -5.69
C TYR A 56 -3.72 9.13 -4.91
N SER A 57 -3.29 8.09 -5.61
CA SER A 57 -2.71 6.89 -5.01
C SER A 57 -1.42 6.54 -5.72
N GLY A 58 -0.35 6.39 -4.96
CA GLY A 58 0.98 6.32 -5.51
C GLY A 58 2.04 6.07 -4.45
N TYR A 59 3.27 6.46 -4.77
CA TYR A 59 4.41 6.28 -3.91
C TYR A 59 5.49 7.34 -4.14
N ARG A 60 6.28 7.62 -3.11
CA ARG A 60 7.46 8.49 -3.17
C ARG A 60 8.73 7.67 -3.27
N VAL A 61 9.60 8.01 -4.21
CA VAL A 61 10.95 7.43 -4.39
C VAL A 61 11.91 8.53 -4.83
N SER A 62 13.04 8.67 -4.14
CA SER A 62 14.17 9.52 -4.55
C SER A 62 13.79 10.93 -5.01
N GLY A 63 12.95 11.64 -4.24
CA GLY A 63 12.54 13.01 -4.57
C GLY A 63 11.50 13.13 -5.69
N ASN A 64 10.89 12.01 -6.10
CA ASN A 64 9.79 11.98 -7.05
C ASN A 64 8.55 11.38 -6.38
N TYR A 65 7.38 11.84 -6.83
CA TYR A 65 6.11 11.19 -6.56
C TYR A 65 5.64 10.52 -7.84
N TYR A 66 5.41 9.22 -7.75
CA TYR A 66 4.81 8.40 -8.80
C TYR A 66 3.39 8.11 -8.38
N PHE A 67 2.44 8.18 -9.30
CA PHE A 67 1.09 7.72 -9.04
C PHE A 67 0.58 6.95 -10.24
N SER A 68 -0.19 5.91 -9.94
CA SER A 68 -0.66 5.00 -10.96
C SER A 68 -2.14 4.73 -10.79
N ARG A 69 -2.73 4.11 -11.81
CA ARG A 69 -4.12 3.72 -11.82
C ARG A 69 -4.32 2.47 -10.97
N TYR A 70 -4.38 2.66 -9.65
CA TYR A 70 -4.73 1.62 -8.68
C TYR A 70 -6.22 1.25 -8.84
N PRO A 71 -6.56 0.03 -9.27
CA PRO A 71 -7.94 -0.33 -9.59
C PRO A 71 -8.74 -0.75 -8.36
N ARG A 72 -8.62 0.00 -7.26
CA ARG A 72 -9.36 -0.26 -6.02
C ARG A 72 -10.79 0.25 -6.14
N ARG A 73 -11.76 -0.64 -5.99
CA ARG A 73 -13.20 -0.33 -6.14
C ARG A 73 -13.90 0.03 -4.84
N ALA A 74 -13.26 -0.14 -3.69
CA ALA A 74 -13.77 0.29 -2.38
C ALA A 74 -14.18 1.78 -2.33
N PHE A 75 -13.58 2.62 -3.18
CA PHE A 75 -13.83 4.06 -3.22
C PHE A 75 -14.74 4.50 -4.37
N GLY A 76 -15.37 3.54 -5.06
CA GLY A 76 -16.19 3.78 -6.25
C GLY A 76 -15.55 3.24 -7.52
N PRO A 77 -16.10 3.58 -8.70
CA PRO A 77 -15.58 3.10 -9.98
C PRO A 77 -14.17 3.65 -10.22
N VAL A 78 -13.32 2.80 -10.81
CA VAL A 78 -11.96 3.21 -11.22
C VAL A 78 -12.08 4.31 -12.27
N ALA A 79 -11.46 5.46 -12.02
CA ALA A 79 -11.53 6.59 -12.94
C ALA A 79 -10.92 6.23 -14.32
N PRO A 80 -11.40 6.85 -15.42
CA PRO A 80 -10.81 6.64 -16.74
C PRO A 80 -9.42 7.29 -16.83
N VAL A 81 -8.57 6.80 -17.74
CA VAL A 81 -7.19 7.30 -17.95
C VAL A 81 -7.12 8.82 -18.11
N GLY A 82 -8.05 9.43 -18.85
CA GLY A 82 -8.09 10.88 -19.04
C GLY A 82 -8.19 11.69 -17.74
N LYS A 83 -8.81 11.13 -16.69
CA LYS A 83 -8.86 11.76 -15.37
C LYS A 83 -7.52 11.71 -14.64
N TYR A 84 -6.74 10.65 -14.83
CA TYR A 84 -5.39 10.56 -14.29
C TYR A 84 -4.43 11.52 -15.00
N GLN A 85 -4.58 11.70 -16.32
CA GLN A 85 -3.81 12.68 -17.10
C GLN A 85 -4.12 14.12 -16.65
N GLU A 86 -5.40 14.46 -16.48
CA GLU A 86 -5.83 15.76 -15.90
C GLU A 86 -5.22 15.98 -14.51
N ALA A 87 -5.27 14.95 -13.66
CA ALA A 87 -4.70 14.98 -12.32
C ALA A 87 -3.17 15.14 -12.32
N LEU A 88 -2.46 14.52 -13.26
CA LEU A 88 -1.00 14.65 -13.44
C LEU A 88 -0.64 16.07 -13.80
N GLN A 89 -1.30 16.61 -14.83
CA GLN A 89 -1.05 17.95 -15.31
C GLN A 89 -1.30 18.98 -14.20
N LYS A 90 -2.43 18.88 -13.52
CA LYS A 90 -2.79 19.83 -12.46
C LYS A 90 -1.82 19.77 -11.28
N LEU A 91 -1.38 18.58 -10.88
CA LEU A 91 -0.37 18.43 -9.83
C LEU A 91 0.97 19.01 -10.28
N ALA A 92 1.40 18.72 -11.51
CA ALA A 92 2.64 19.26 -12.06
C ALA A 92 2.63 20.80 -12.09
N GLU A 93 1.53 21.41 -12.53
CA GLU A 93 1.32 22.86 -12.51
C GLU A 93 1.43 23.43 -11.09
N LYS A 94 0.77 22.80 -10.11
CA LYS A 94 0.79 23.23 -8.69
C LYS A 94 2.18 23.13 -8.07
N LEU A 95 2.97 22.16 -8.51
CA LEU A 95 4.36 21.96 -8.05
C LEU A 95 5.36 22.81 -8.83
N GLY A 96 4.97 23.42 -9.96
CA GLY A 96 5.88 24.14 -10.84
C GLY A 96 6.87 23.21 -11.57
N THR A 97 6.44 21.99 -11.88
CA THR A 97 7.24 20.94 -12.52
C THR A 97 6.55 20.41 -13.79
N VAL A 98 7.15 19.42 -14.44
CA VAL A 98 6.57 18.73 -15.59
C VAL A 98 6.14 17.33 -15.17
N GLY A 99 4.89 16.99 -15.48
CA GLY A 99 4.38 15.64 -15.32
C GLY A 99 4.88 14.73 -16.45
N ASN A 100 5.33 13.53 -16.12
CA ASN A 100 5.78 12.55 -17.08
C ASN A 100 4.87 11.34 -17.05
N GLU A 101 4.28 10.97 -18.18
CA GLU A 101 3.56 9.71 -18.31
C GLU A 101 4.54 8.56 -18.52
N GLU A 102 4.29 7.45 -17.84
CA GLU A 102 5.08 6.24 -17.97
C GLU A 102 4.74 5.50 -19.26
N LYS A 103 5.77 4.99 -19.92
CA LYS A 103 5.63 4.17 -21.12
C LYS A 103 5.58 2.70 -20.74
N LYS A 104 4.84 1.91 -21.54
CA LYS A 104 4.91 0.45 -21.45
C LYS A 104 6.33 -0.04 -21.68
N SER A 105 6.66 -1.16 -21.04
CA SER A 105 7.92 -1.86 -21.22
C SER A 105 7.82 -2.83 -22.39
N GLU A 106 8.89 -2.95 -23.17
CA GLU A 106 9.01 -4.03 -24.18
C GLU A 106 9.38 -5.37 -23.52
N GLN A 107 9.95 -5.32 -22.32
CA GLN A 107 10.37 -6.50 -21.56
C GLN A 107 9.20 -7.05 -20.75
N PRO A 108 9.15 -8.38 -20.50
CA PRO A 108 8.10 -9.02 -19.70
C PRO A 108 8.29 -8.73 -18.20
N LYS A 109 8.12 -7.47 -17.82
CA LYS A 109 8.33 -6.96 -16.47
C LYS A 109 7.00 -6.73 -15.76
N PHE A 110 6.99 -7.02 -14.48
CA PHE A 110 5.97 -6.54 -13.55
C PHE A 110 6.57 -5.49 -12.62
N ARG A 111 5.70 -4.68 -12.01
CA ARG A 111 5.99 -3.89 -10.81
C ARG A 111 4.95 -4.19 -9.73
N VAL A 112 5.42 -4.38 -8.51
CA VAL A 112 4.57 -4.45 -7.31
C VAL A 112 4.97 -3.36 -6.33
N LEU A 113 3.97 -2.65 -5.80
CA LEU A 113 4.12 -1.82 -4.62
C LEU A 113 3.70 -2.64 -3.39
N LEU A 114 4.66 -2.99 -2.54
CA LEU A 114 4.46 -3.79 -1.34
C LEU A 114 4.59 -2.90 -0.10
N GLY A 115 3.51 -2.79 0.68
CA GLY A 115 3.55 -2.19 2.02
C GLY A 115 4.42 -3.01 2.97
N LEU A 116 5.09 -2.35 3.92
CA LEU A 116 5.93 -3.02 4.91
C LEU A 116 5.21 -3.22 6.25
N GLN A 117 4.02 -2.68 6.43
CA GLN A 117 3.23 -2.89 7.63
C GLN A 117 2.26 -4.07 7.43
N GLU A 118 2.23 -5.01 8.37
CA GLU A 118 1.23 -6.10 8.33
C GLU A 118 -0.19 -5.55 8.58
N GLY A 119 -1.14 -5.95 7.73
CA GLY A 119 -2.58 -5.67 7.88
C GLY A 119 -2.94 -4.18 8.06
N TYR A 120 -4.17 -3.94 8.52
CA TYR A 120 -4.65 -2.58 8.78
C TYR A 120 -4.77 -2.23 10.27
N ALA A 121 -4.66 -3.21 11.15
CA ALA A 121 -4.90 -3.05 12.59
C ALA A 121 -4.07 -1.90 13.21
N GLU A 122 -2.77 -1.80 12.89
CA GLU A 122 -1.90 -0.72 13.37
C GLU A 122 -2.31 0.67 12.84
N HIS A 123 -2.76 0.77 11.60
CA HIS A 123 -3.27 2.02 11.04
C HIS A 123 -4.60 2.42 11.70
N LYS A 124 -5.57 1.50 11.77
CA LYS A 124 -6.88 1.74 12.39
C LYS A 124 -6.72 2.11 13.87
N LYS A 125 -5.80 1.44 14.57
CA LYS A 125 -5.37 1.77 15.95
C LYS A 125 -4.96 3.23 16.11
N ARG A 126 -4.04 3.71 15.27
CA ARG A 126 -3.57 5.12 15.30
C ARG A 126 -4.73 6.09 15.13
N GLY A 127 -5.65 5.82 14.19
CA GLY A 127 -6.85 6.64 13.96
C GLY A 127 -7.80 6.69 15.17
N VAL A 128 -7.99 5.57 15.88
CA VAL A 128 -8.76 5.56 17.14
C VAL A 128 -8.08 6.41 18.22
N ILE A 129 -6.78 6.23 18.43
CA ILE A 129 -6.02 6.96 19.46
C ILE A 129 -6.06 8.48 19.18
N GLU A 130 -5.92 8.89 17.93
CA GLU A 130 -5.97 10.29 17.54
C GLU A 130 -7.34 10.91 17.83
N ARG A 131 -8.44 10.22 17.51
CA ARG A 131 -9.82 10.69 17.80
C ARG A 131 -10.09 10.79 19.30
N ILE A 132 -9.55 9.87 20.11
CA ILE A 132 -9.59 9.97 21.57
C ILE A 132 -8.80 11.21 22.03
N GLY A 133 -7.56 11.38 21.54
CA GLY A 133 -6.69 12.51 21.91
C GLY A 133 -7.27 13.89 21.54
N LYS A 134 -8.06 13.97 20.46
CA LYS A 134 -8.79 15.18 20.04
C LYS A 134 -10.10 15.42 20.80
N GLY A 135 -10.53 14.48 21.64
CA GLY A 135 -11.81 14.57 22.35
C GLY A 135 -13.02 14.32 21.46
N GLU A 136 -12.87 13.65 20.32
CA GLU A 136 -13.98 13.22 19.46
C GLU A 136 -14.67 11.95 20.00
N ILE A 137 -13.93 11.16 20.79
CA ILE A 137 -14.40 10.01 21.54
C ILE A 137 -14.16 10.29 23.03
N THR A 138 -15.24 10.54 23.77
CA THR A 138 -15.20 10.96 25.19
C THR A 138 -15.96 10.05 26.13
N ASP A 139 -16.65 9.03 25.60
CA ASP A 139 -17.37 8.03 26.38
C ASP A 139 -16.70 6.65 26.27
N ILE A 140 -16.52 5.96 27.41
CA ILE A 140 -15.79 4.70 27.47
C ILE A 140 -16.53 3.57 26.75
N GLU A 141 -17.86 3.52 26.85
CA GLU A 141 -18.63 2.47 26.18
C GLU A 141 -18.61 2.65 24.67
N LYS A 142 -18.72 3.90 24.20
CA LYS A 142 -18.50 4.26 22.79
C LYS A 142 -17.07 3.94 22.33
N ALA A 143 -16.06 4.21 23.15
CA ALA A 143 -14.67 3.89 22.83
C ALA A 143 -14.47 2.37 22.67
N LYS A 144 -15.02 1.57 23.59
CA LYS A 144 -15.00 0.10 23.51
C LYS A 144 -15.68 -0.42 22.24
N GLU A 145 -16.85 0.13 21.89
CA GLU A 145 -17.56 -0.23 20.66
C GLU A 145 -16.71 0.06 19.41
N ILE A 146 -16.18 1.28 19.30
CA ILE A 146 -15.33 1.70 18.18
C ILE A 146 -14.09 0.80 18.08
N VAL A 147 -13.42 0.54 19.20
CA VAL A 147 -12.23 -0.32 19.22
C VAL A 147 -12.56 -1.75 18.75
N ARG A 148 -13.68 -2.33 19.19
CA ARG A 148 -14.10 -3.67 18.75
C ARG A 148 -14.43 -3.74 17.26
N VAL A 149 -15.05 -2.69 16.73
CA VAL A 149 -15.49 -2.65 15.34
C VAL A 149 -14.33 -2.35 14.40
N GLU A 150 -13.43 -1.46 14.80
CA GLU A 150 -12.38 -0.95 13.92
C GLU A 150 -11.02 -1.64 14.13
N ILE A 151 -10.70 -2.23 15.27
CA ILE A 151 -9.38 -2.81 15.50
C ILE A 151 -9.46 -4.33 15.60
N ASP A 152 -9.00 -5.00 14.56
CA ASP A 152 -8.90 -6.45 14.50
C ASP A 152 -7.71 -6.99 15.31
N GLY A 153 -7.73 -8.28 15.67
CA GLY A 153 -6.59 -8.98 16.29
C GLY A 153 -6.34 -8.69 17.78
N LEU A 154 -7.14 -7.85 18.43
CA LEU A 154 -7.00 -7.51 19.86
C LEU A 154 -7.01 -8.75 20.78
N SER A 155 -7.87 -9.72 20.50
CA SER A 155 -7.96 -10.96 21.28
C SER A 155 -6.74 -11.85 21.07
N GLU A 156 -6.12 -11.83 19.89
CA GLU A 156 -4.91 -12.62 19.57
C GLU A 156 -3.70 -12.15 20.39
N VAL A 157 -3.68 -10.87 20.76
CA VAL A 157 -2.66 -10.27 21.62
C VAL A 157 -3.08 -10.19 23.09
N GLY A 158 -4.18 -10.84 23.47
CA GLY A 158 -4.62 -10.99 24.85
C GLY A 158 -5.31 -9.77 25.46
N ILE A 159 -5.81 -8.85 24.64
CA ILE A 159 -6.56 -7.69 25.09
C ILE A 159 -8.05 -8.03 25.19
N ASP A 160 -8.60 -7.80 26.37
CA ASP A 160 -10.03 -7.91 26.65
C ASP A 160 -10.62 -6.52 26.89
N ILE A 161 -11.35 -6.02 25.89
CA ILE A 161 -11.89 -4.66 25.85
C ILE A 161 -12.92 -4.39 26.96
N ASP A 162 -13.55 -5.44 27.50
CA ASP A 162 -14.54 -5.28 28.57
C ASP A 162 -13.91 -4.92 29.92
N LYS A 163 -12.59 -5.13 30.09
CA LYS A 163 -11.89 -4.88 31.37
C LYS A 163 -11.59 -3.41 31.64
N PHE A 164 -11.65 -2.56 30.62
CA PHE A 164 -11.29 -1.15 30.76
C PHE A 164 -12.42 -0.34 31.42
N SER A 165 -12.04 0.50 32.38
CA SER A 165 -12.99 1.34 33.12
C SER A 165 -12.86 2.83 32.82
N SER A 166 -11.76 3.24 32.16
CA SER A 166 -11.56 4.60 31.68
C SER A 166 -11.01 4.64 30.26
N ILE A 167 -11.23 5.77 29.58
CA ILE A 167 -10.74 6.00 28.22
C ILE A 167 -9.21 6.09 28.21
N GLU A 168 -8.64 6.71 29.23
CA GLU A 168 -7.19 6.89 29.33
C GLU A 168 -6.50 5.53 29.46
N GLU A 169 -7.06 4.61 30.26
CA GLU A 169 -6.53 3.24 30.41
C GLU A 169 -6.63 2.46 29.10
N LEU A 170 -7.80 2.50 28.45
CA LEU A 170 -8.04 1.86 27.15
C LEU A 170 -7.07 2.38 26.09
N ARG A 171 -6.93 3.71 25.99
CA ARG A 171 -6.02 4.37 25.06
C ARG A 171 -4.58 3.95 25.32
N ASP A 172 -4.11 4.05 26.55
CA ASP A 172 -2.71 3.77 26.90
C ASP A 172 -2.32 2.32 26.60
N VAL A 173 -3.21 1.37 26.88
CA VAL A 173 -2.95 -0.05 26.61
C VAL A 173 -2.95 -0.31 25.11
N ILE A 174 -3.94 0.20 24.37
CA ILE A 174 -3.99 0.03 22.92
C ILE A 174 -2.75 0.68 22.28
N GLU A 175 -2.39 1.91 22.65
CA GLU A 175 -1.24 2.65 22.12
C GLU A 175 0.08 1.87 22.25
N LYS A 176 0.29 1.19 23.38
CA LYS A 176 1.48 0.36 23.64
C LYS A 176 1.44 -1.02 22.98
N THR A 177 0.29 -1.44 22.48
CA THR A 177 0.11 -2.77 21.91
C THR A 177 0.60 -2.80 20.47
N ASN A 178 1.42 -3.80 20.14
CA ASN A 178 1.86 -4.06 18.78
C ASN A 178 0.92 -5.08 18.11
N LEU A 179 0.09 -4.63 17.19
CA LEU A 179 -0.92 -5.41 16.45
C LEU A 179 -0.43 -5.89 15.09
N GLY A 180 0.78 -5.51 14.68
CA GLY A 180 1.36 -5.93 13.42
C GLY A 180 2.88 -5.85 13.43
N LYS A 181 3.52 -6.47 12.44
CA LYS A 181 4.96 -6.32 12.23
C LYS A 181 5.24 -5.26 11.16
N ASN A 182 6.30 -4.47 11.39
CA ASN A 182 6.93 -3.70 10.33
C ASN A 182 8.09 -4.51 9.76
N HIS A 183 8.05 -4.76 8.46
CA HIS A 183 9.08 -5.46 7.72
C HIS A 183 10.16 -4.51 7.22
N THR A 184 11.30 -5.08 6.85
CA THR A 184 12.46 -4.35 6.33
C THR A 184 12.80 -4.76 4.90
N LEU A 185 13.53 -3.91 4.19
CA LEU A 185 14.10 -4.24 2.87
C LEU A 185 14.98 -5.49 2.91
N ALA A 186 15.75 -5.67 3.99
CA ALA A 186 16.59 -6.86 4.16
C ALA A 186 15.76 -8.15 4.22
N GLU A 187 14.63 -8.15 4.94
CA GLU A 187 13.73 -9.31 5.01
C GLU A 187 13.05 -9.60 3.67
N VAL A 188 12.72 -8.57 2.88
CA VAL A 188 12.20 -8.74 1.52
C VAL A 188 13.25 -9.34 0.60
N GLN A 189 14.48 -8.80 0.61
CA GLN A 189 15.59 -9.29 -0.18
C GLN A 189 15.92 -10.75 0.16
N GLU A 190 15.97 -11.10 1.45
CA GLU A 190 16.21 -12.46 1.92
C GLU A 190 15.12 -13.43 1.44
N ALA A 191 13.85 -13.00 1.48
CA ALA A 191 12.73 -13.84 1.11
C ALA A 191 12.59 -14.04 -0.41
N LEU A 192 12.91 -13.03 -1.22
CA LEU A 192 12.80 -13.11 -2.68
C LEU A 192 14.06 -13.71 -3.35
N GLY A 193 15.23 -13.47 -2.78
CA GLY A 193 16.52 -13.85 -3.35
C GLY A 193 16.95 -12.91 -4.48
N GLU A 194 17.68 -13.46 -5.45
CA GLU A 194 18.18 -12.72 -6.62
C GLU A 194 17.13 -12.63 -7.74
N GLY A 195 17.31 -11.67 -8.66
CA GLY A 195 16.48 -11.51 -9.87
C GLY A 195 15.35 -10.48 -9.74
N PHE A 196 15.36 -9.67 -8.69
CA PHE A 196 14.43 -8.57 -8.47
C PHE A 196 15.19 -7.26 -8.28
N ASP A 197 14.66 -6.19 -8.87
CA ASP A 197 15.09 -4.83 -8.60
C ASP A 197 14.22 -4.30 -7.45
N LEU A 198 14.85 -4.05 -6.29
CA LEU A 198 14.16 -3.58 -5.08
C LEU A 198 14.52 -2.13 -4.81
N VAL A 199 13.51 -1.28 -4.63
CA VAL A 199 13.69 0.13 -4.30
C VAL A 199 12.84 0.50 -3.09
N SER A 200 13.48 1.03 -2.04
CA SER A 200 12.76 1.60 -0.90
C SER A 200 11.86 2.73 -1.36
N ALA A 201 10.62 2.70 -0.90
CA ALA A 201 9.59 3.66 -1.25
C ALA A 201 8.74 3.99 -0.02
N GLU A 202 7.80 4.90 -0.21
CA GLU A 202 6.72 5.14 0.73
C GLU A 202 5.42 5.21 -0.06
N ILE A 203 4.44 4.37 0.28
CA ILE A 203 3.07 4.54 -0.22
C ILE A 203 2.61 5.91 0.22
N TYR A 204 2.06 6.68 -0.72
CA TYR A 204 1.53 7.99 -0.45
C TYR A 204 0.23 8.16 -1.22
N SER A 205 -0.87 8.28 -0.48
CA SER A 205 -2.19 8.54 -1.05
C SER A 205 -2.82 9.77 -0.41
N ALA A 206 -3.50 10.57 -1.21
CA ALA A 206 -4.18 11.78 -0.76
C ALA A 206 -5.53 11.95 -1.48
N GLY A 207 -6.57 12.30 -0.72
CA GLY A 207 -7.91 12.52 -1.23
C GLY A 207 -8.76 13.34 -0.26
N SER A 208 -10.07 13.43 -0.53
CA SER A 208 -11.03 14.13 0.35
C SER A 208 -11.11 13.53 1.77
N TRP A 209 -10.71 12.27 1.92
CA TRP A 209 -10.64 11.54 3.19
C TRP A 209 -9.33 11.81 3.98
N GLY A 210 -8.39 12.58 3.42
CA GLY A 210 -7.12 12.90 4.05
C GLY A 210 -5.91 12.27 3.36
N LYS A 211 -4.86 11.98 4.15
CA LYS A 211 -3.58 11.44 3.70
C LYS A 211 -3.36 10.05 4.31
N TYR A 212 -2.86 9.12 3.51
CA TYR A 212 -2.30 7.84 3.97
C TYR A 212 -0.84 7.76 3.56
N THR A 213 0.02 7.38 4.51
CA THR A 213 1.42 7.06 4.23
C THR A 213 1.86 5.78 4.91
N GLU A 214 2.73 5.03 4.25
CA GLU A 214 3.29 3.78 4.78
C GLU A 214 4.66 3.48 4.16
N PRO A 215 5.67 3.05 4.93
CA PRO A 215 6.90 2.50 4.37
C PRO A 215 6.61 1.34 3.41
N ALA A 216 7.28 1.31 2.27
CA ALA A 216 7.00 0.35 1.21
C ALA A 216 8.25 0.00 0.39
N ILE A 217 8.10 -0.97 -0.50
CA ILE A 217 9.13 -1.36 -1.46
C ILE A 217 8.48 -1.51 -2.83
N ILE A 218 9.14 -0.93 -3.84
CA ILE A 218 8.89 -1.26 -5.24
C ILE A 218 9.69 -2.50 -5.59
N ILE A 219 8.99 -3.50 -6.10
CA ILE A 219 9.55 -4.77 -6.54
C ILE A 219 9.31 -4.87 -8.04
N GLU A 220 10.38 -4.79 -8.83
CA GLU A 220 10.31 -5.09 -10.26
C GLU A 220 11.04 -6.40 -10.58
N GLY A 221 10.53 -7.15 -11.54
CA GLY A 221 11.10 -8.42 -11.95
C GLY A 221 10.44 -9.02 -13.18
N ASP A 222 10.91 -10.18 -13.61
CA ASP A 222 10.30 -10.95 -14.70
C ASP A 222 8.93 -11.50 -14.28
N LYS A 223 7.92 -11.41 -15.15
CA LYS A 223 6.54 -11.88 -14.90
C LYS A 223 6.47 -13.33 -14.41
N SER A 224 7.37 -14.21 -14.86
CA SER A 224 7.41 -15.61 -14.43
C SER A 224 7.66 -15.78 -12.92
N GLN A 225 8.20 -14.75 -12.26
CA GLN A 225 8.52 -14.75 -10.83
C GLN A 225 7.43 -14.14 -9.94
N LEU A 226 6.33 -13.63 -10.51
CA LEU A 226 5.29 -12.91 -9.77
C LEU A 226 4.68 -13.73 -8.61
N GLN A 227 4.59 -15.05 -8.75
CA GLN A 227 4.13 -15.95 -7.68
C GLN A 227 5.02 -15.93 -6.43
N LYS A 228 6.33 -15.63 -6.56
CA LYS A 228 7.20 -15.43 -5.39
C LYS A 228 6.79 -14.19 -4.60
N VAL A 229 6.36 -13.12 -5.29
CA VAL A 229 5.88 -11.89 -4.66
C VAL A 229 4.53 -12.13 -3.98
N TYR A 230 3.65 -12.94 -4.55
CA TYR A 230 2.39 -13.33 -3.89
C TYR A 230 2.66 -14.15 -2.62
N ALA A 231 3.61 -15.08 -2.67
CA ALA A 231 4.03 -15.83 -1.49
C ALA A 231 4.66 -14.93 -0.41
N LEU A 232 5.42 -13.91 -0.82
CA LEU A 232 5.94 -12.91 0.09
C LEU A 232 4.80 -12.10 0.74
N ALA A 233 3.84 -11.62 -0.03
CA ALA A 233 2.70 -10.86 0.47
C ALA A 233 1.90 -11.66 1.51
N GLU A 234 1.66 -12.96 1.27
CA GLU A 234 1.03 -13.82 2.28
C GLU A 234 1.94 -14.04 3.51
N LYS A 235 3.25 -14.29 3.32
CA LYS A 235 4.21 -14.44 4.42
C LYS A 235 4.23 -13.20 5.33
N PHE A 236 4.10 -12.03 4.73
CA PHE A 236 4.10 -10.72 5.39
C PHE A 236 2.68 -10.23 5.71
N ARG A 237 1.70 -11.15 5.71
CA ARG A 237 0.30 -10.90 6.10
C ARG A 237 -0.30 -9.63 5.49
N GLN A 238 0.08 -9.33 4.26
CA GLN A 238 -0.40 -8.15 3.56
C GLN A 238 -1.85 -8.38 3.18
N ALA A 239 -2.74 -7.45 3.49
CA ALA A 239 -4.14 -7.57 3.10
C ALA A 239 -4.27 -7.62 1.56
N ARG A 240 -3.49 -6.77 0.88
CA ARG A 240 -3.46 -6.67 -0.58
C ARG A 240 -2.16 -6.07 -1.09
N ILE A 241 -1.89 -6.27 -2.37
CA ILE A 241 -0.82 -5.62 -3.11
C ILE A 241 -1.36 -5.14 -4.47
N ALA A 242 -0.75 -4.10 -5.01
CA ALA A 242 -1.01 -3.67 -6.38
C ALA A 242 0.04 -4.28 -7.32
N VAL A 243 -0.43 -4.78 -8.47
CA VAL A 243 0.41 -5.37 -9.49
C VAL A 243 0.19 -4.63 -10.79
N GLU A 244 1.29 -4.15 -11.36
CA GLU A 244 1.35 -3.52 -12.67
C GLU A 244 2.09 -4.46 -13.62
N ASP A 245 1.39 -4.94 -14.63
CA ASP A 245 1.98 -5.59 -15.78
C ASP A 245 2.43 -4.51 -16.78
N LEU A 246 3.74 -4.21 -16.77
CA LEU A 246 4.29 -3.11 -17.55
C LEU A 246 4.36 -3.43 -19.05
N GLN A 247 4.32 -4.70 -19.44
CA GLN A 247 4.39 -5.10 -20.84
C GLN A 247 3.01 -5.06 -21.50
N ASP A 248 2.04 -5.72 -20.88
CA ASP A 248 0.67 -5.79 -21.41
C ASP A 248 -0.06 -4.46 -21.13
N GLY A 249 0.44 -3.69 -20.16
CA GLY A 249 -0.15 -2.43 -19.73
C GLY A 249 -1.46 -2.68 -19.02
N GLN A 250 -1.42 -3.55 -18.02
CA GLN A 250 -2.55 -3.85 -17.15
C GLN A 250 -2.17 -3.61 -15.69
N ALA A 251 -3.12 -3.16 -14.88
CA ALA A 251 -2.98 -3.06 -13.45
C ALA A 251 -4.12 -3.81 -12.76
N HIS A 252 -3.82 -4.51 -11.67
CA HIS A 252 -4.83 -5.20 -10.86
C HIS A 252 -4.43 -5.18 -9.38
N MET A 253 -5.42 -5.36 -8.51
CA MET A 253 -5.18 -5.63 -7.09
C MET A 253 -5.16 -7.14 -6.87
N VAL A 254 -4.31 -7.57 -5.94
CA VAL A 254 -4.26 -8.93 -5.45
C VAL A 254 -4.59 -8.92 -3.98
N GLU A 255 -5.62 -9.66 -3.60
CA GLU A 255 -6.08 -9.81 -2.22
C GLU A 255 -5.57 -11.14 -1.67
N THR A 256 -4.93 -11.10 -0.50
CA THR A 256 -4.53 -12.32 0.20
C THR A 256 -5.65 -12.78 1.13
N LYS A 257 -5.47 -13.95 1.76
CA LYS A 257 -6.38 -14.43 2.81
C LYS A 257 -6.48 -13.51 4.04
N TYR A 258 -5.59 -12.52 4.16
CA TYR A 258 -5.59 -11.51 5.22
C TYR A 258 -6.34 -10.23 4.82
N CYS A 259 -6.99 -10.20 3.64
CA CYS A 259 -7.80 -9.06 3.24
C CYS A 259 -9.06 -8.94 4.11
N GLU A 260 -9.07 -7.97 5.01
CA GLU A 260 -10.17 -7.70 5.95
C GLU A 260 -11.40 -7.07 5.28
N ASP A 261 -11.21 -6.38 4.15
CA ASP A 261 -12.25 -5.60 3.46
C ASP A 261 -12.14 -5.78 1.94
N PRO A 262 -12.60 -6.92 1.39
CA PRO A 262 -12.42 -7.25 -0.01
C PRO A 262 -13.24 -6.35 -0.94
N ASP A 263 -12.66 -6.00 -2.09
CA ASP A 263 -13.35 -5.21 -3.12
C ASP A 263 -14.56 -5.99 -3.69
N LYS A 264 -15.67 -5.26 -3.85
CA LYS A 264 -16.87 -5.73 -4.52
C LYS A 264 -16.64 -5.65 -6.03
N GLU A 265 -16.62 -6.80 -6.70
CA GLU A 265 -16.50 -6.88 -8.17
C GLU A 265 -17.85 -6.73 -8.87
#